data_AF-A0A353IPL9-F1
#
_entry.id   AF-A0A353IPL9-F1
#
_cell.length_a   1.000
_cell.length_b   1.000
_cell.length_c   1.000
_cell.angle_alpha   90.00
_cell.angle_beta   90.00
_cell.angle_gamma   90.00
#
_symmetry.space_group_name_H-M   'P 1'
#
loop_
_entity.id
_entity.type
_entity.pdbx_description
1 polymer ?
#
loop_
_entity_poly.entity_id
_entity_poly.type
_entity_poly.pdbx_seq_one_letter_code
_entity_poly.pdbx_strand_id
1 'polypeptide(L)' 'MTKTNTADAAGEQLHVQIADVLDCTRTTAYRWDLGSDRIDWAKNAGAVLGEIDIAALRRGRAFALHIDPKHAADRY' A
#
# COMPACT_ATOMS: atom_id res chain seq x y z
N MET A 1 -53.89 2.11 -5.91
CA MET A 1 -52.89 1.85 -4.84
C MET A 1 -51.54 1.64 -5.49
N THR A 2 -50.80 2.72 -5.70
CA THR A 2 -49.42 2.69 -6.22
C THR A 2 -48.51 2.27 -5.06
N LYS A 3 -48.00 1.03 -5.11
CA LYS A 3 -46.96 0.58 -4.18
C LYS A 3 -45.67 1.31 -4.53
N THR A 4 -45.36 2.36 -3.77
CA THR A 4 -44.03 2.96 -3.76
C THR A 4 -43.06 1.89 -3.25
N ASN A 5 -42.14 1.46 -4.11
CA ASN A 5 -41.07 0.54 -3.76
C ASN A 5 -40.07 1.31 -2.86
N THR A 6 -40.05 1.00 -1.58
CA THR A 6 -39.17 1.59 -0.54
C THR A 6 -37.67 1.26 -0.72
N ALA A 7 -37.26 0.70 -1.88
CA ALA A 7 -35.90 0.28 -2.13
C ALA A 7 -34.98 1.37 -2.73
N ASP A 8 -35.51 2.56 -3.09
CA ASP A 8 -34.70 3.65 -3.69
C ASP A 8 -33.98 4.55 -2.66
N ALA A 9 -34.00 4.19 -1.37
CA ALA A 9 -33.36 4.95 -0.29
C ALA A 9 -32.11 4.26 0.29
N ALA A 10 -31.52 3.29 -0.40
CA ALA A 10 -30.19 2.79 -0.08
C ALA A 10 -29.18 3.65 -0.85
N GLY A 11 -28.77 4.77 -0.23
CA GLY A 11 -27.72 5.64 -0.77
C GLY A 11 -26.53 4.82 -1.24
N GLU A 12 -26.05 5.13 -2.44
CA GLU A 12 -24.94 4.45 -3.10
C GLU A 12 -23.73 4.41 -2.15
N GLN A 13 -23.48 3.24 -1.57
CA GLN A 13 -22.38 3.07 -0.63
C GLN A 13 -21.11 2.97 -1.47
N LEU A 14 -20.45 4.11 -1.68
CA LEU A 14 -19.23 4.22 -2.46
C LEU A 14 -18.17 3.28 -1.87
N HIS A 15 -17.96 2.15 -2.54
CA HIS A 15 -16.95 1.18 -2.14
C HIS A 15 -15.60 1.64 -2.68
N VAL A 16 -14.88 2.42 -1.87
CA VAL A 16 -13.52 2.86 -2.20
C VAL A 16 -12.55 1.68 -2.08
N GLN A 17 -11.85 1.36 -3.17
CA GLN A 17 -10.75 0.39 -3.10
C GLN A 17 -9.51 1.08 -2.54
N ILE A 18 -8.82 0.42 -1.60
CA ILE A 18 -7.57 0.95 -1.02
C ILE A 18 -6.52 1.22 -2.12
N ALA A 19 -6.47 0.37 -3.16
CA ALA A 19 -5.56 0.57 -4.29
C ALA A 19 -5.79 1.92 -5.00
N ASP A 20 -7.05 2.32 -5.17
CA ASP A 20 -7.38 3.59 -5.84
C ASP A 20 -6.97 4.79 -4.97
N VAL A 21 -7.09 4.68 -3.65
CA VAL A 21 -6.63 5.73 -2.71
C VAL A 21 -5.12 5.87 -2.77
N LEU A 22 -4.38 4.76 -2.74
CA LEU A 22 -2.93 4.75 -2.80
C LEU A 22 -2.44 5.37 -4.12
N ASP A 23 -3.03 4.99 -5.25
CA ASP A 23 -2.68 5.52 -6.56
C ASP A 23 -3.00 7.03 -6.68
N CYS A 24 -4.20 7.46 -6.26
CA CYS A 24 -4.59 8.87 -6.29
C CYS A 24 -3.74 9.77 -5.38
N THR A 25 -3.28 9.25 -4.24
CA THR A 25 -2.43 10.00 -3.29
C THR A 25 -0.95 9.89 -3.61
N ARG A 26 -0.57 9.10 -4.63
CA ARG A 26 0.84 8.76 -4.95
C ARG A 26 1.58 8.19 -3.73
N THR A 27 0.88 7.39 -2.93
CA THR A 27 1.46 6.70 -1.78
C THR A 27 1.44 5.19 -2.01
N THR A 28 2.28 4.46 -1.27
CA THR A 28 2.25 3.00 -1.23
C THR A 28 2.07 2.54 0.22
N ALA A 29 1.61 1.32 0.40
CA ALA A 29 1.51 0.67 1.69
C ALA A 29 2.38 -0.59 1.71
N TYR A 30 2.73 -1.02 2.91
CA TYR A 30 3.39 -2.30 3.14
C TYR A 30 2.96 -2.90 4.47
N ARG A 31 3.04 -4.23 4.56
CA ARG A 31 2.95 -4.97 5.82
C ARG A 31 4.33 -5.55 6.11
N TRP A 32 4.83 -5.30 7.31
CA TRP A 32 6.10 -5.86 7.78
C TRP A 32 5.83 -6.89 8.87
N ASP A 33 6.21 -8.14 8.62
CA ASP A 33 6.36 -9.16 9.63
C ASP A 33 7.76 -9.04 10.25
N LEU A 34 7.81 -8.59 11.50
CA LEU A 34 9.05 -8.40 12.25
C LEU A 34 9.74 -9.74 12.60
N GLY A 35 8.98 -10.82 12.78
CA GLY A 35 9.53 -12.13 13.16
C GLY A 35 10.29 -12.77 12.01
N SER A 36 9.77 -12.66 10.78
CA SER A 36 10.43 -13.19 9.57
C SER A 36 11.24 -12.15 8.80
N ASP A 37 11.21 -10.89 9.23
CA ASP A 37 11.72 -9.72 8.52
C ASP A 37 11.23 -9.68 7.06
N ARG A 38 9.95 -9.95 6.83
CA ARG A 38 9.35 -9.93 5.48
C ARG A 38 8.43 -8.75 5.30
N ILE A 39 8.61 -8.07 4.17
CA ILE A 39 7.73 -7.01 3.72
C ILE A 39 6.89 -7.50 2.54
N ASP A 40 5.58 -7.35 2.67
CA ASP A 40 4.61 -7.47 1.59
C ASP A 40 4.19 -6.06 1.15
N TRP A 41 4.45 -5.72 -0.11
CA TRP A 41 4.19 -4.40 -0.68
C TRP A 41 2.85 -4.34 -1.42
N ALA A 42 2.22 -3.16 -1.41
CA ALA A 42 1.15 -2.85 -2.34
C ALA A 42 1.65 -2.87 -3.79
N LYS A 43 0.75 -3.13 -4.76
CA LYS A 43 1.12 -3.32 -6.17
C LYS A 43 1.88 -2.13 -6.77
N ASN A 44 1.60 -0.93 -6.26
CA ASN A 44 2.11 0.33 -6.79
C ASN A 44 3.45 0.76 -6.18
N ALA A 45 4.01 -0.02 -5.24
CA ALA A 45 5.24 0.33 -4.53
C ALA A 45 6.41 0.62 -5.47
N GLY A 46 6.57 -0.16 -6.55
CA GLY A 46 7.66 0.05 -7.51
C GLY A 46 7.56 1.42 -8.18
N ALA A 47 6.36 1.82 -8.59
CA ALA A 47 6.12 3.13 -9.19
C ALA A 47 6.36 4.28 -8.19
N VAL A 48 5.89 4.12 -6.95
CA VAL A 48 6.03 5.17 -5.91
C VAL A 48 7.48 5.34 -5.44
N LEU A 49 8.25 4.25 -5.38
CA LEU A 49 9.64 4.25 -4.91
C LEU A 49 10.69 4.48 -6.03
N GLY A 50 10.25 4.92 -7.22
CA GLY A 50 11.16 5.31 -8.31
C GLY A 50 11.54 4.17 -9.27
N GLU A 51 10.56 3.38 -9.68
CA GLU A 51 10.69 2.30 -10.69
C GLU A 51 11.67 1.18 -10.31
N ILE A 52 11.71 0.86 -9.03
CA ILE A 52 12.59 -0.17 -8.50
C ILE A 52 11.98 -1.57 -8.55
N ASP A 53 12.84 -2.59 -8.60
CA ASP A 53 12.42 -3.98 -8.39
C ASP A 53 12.04 -4.20 -6.91
N ILE A 54 10.73 -4.29 -6.67
CA ILE A 54 10.18 -4.52 -5.33
C ILE A 54 10.56 -5.89 -4.75
N ALA A 55 10.95 -6.85 -5.57
CA ALA A 55 11.48 -8.12 -5.07
C ALA A 55 12.78 -7.91 -4.26
N ALA A 56 13.56 -6.86 -4.55
CA ALA A 56 14.75 -6.50 -3.81
C ALA A 56 14.46 -5.86 -2.44
N LEU A 57 13.26 -5.31 -2.23
CA LEU A 57 12.86 -4.64 -0.99
C LEU A 57 11.94 -5.49 -0.09
N ARG A 58 12.03 -6.82 -0.18
CA ARG A 58 11.18 -7.73 0.62
C ARG A 58 11.61 -7.92 2.07
N ARG A 59 12.61 -7.18 2.53
CA ARG A 59 13.13 -7.23 3.91
C ARG A 59 13.25 -5.83 4.49
N GLY A 60 13.06 -5.70 5.80
CA GLY A 60 13.17 -4.42 6.51
C GLY A 60 14.53 -3.78 6.32
N ARG A 61 15.61 -4.56 6.46
CA ARG A 61 16.98 -4.06 6.22
C ARG A 61 17.18 -3.53 4.80
N ALA A 62 16.69 -4.25 3.79
CA ALA A 62 16.81 -3.84 2.40
C ALA A 62 16.07 -2.52 2.15
N PHE A 63 14.87 -2.37 2.71
CA PHE A 63 14.12 -1.13 2.64
C PHE A 63 14.82 0.03 3.38
N ALA A 64 15.34 -0.20 4.59
CA ALA A 64 16.05 0.82 5.36
C ALA A 64 17.29 1.34 4.61
N LEU A 65 18.10 0.43 4.04
CA LEU A 65 19.26 0.78 3.21
C LEU A 65 18.86 1.52 1.93
N HIS A 66 17.67 1.26 1.39
CA HIS A 66 17.18 1.95 0.21
C HIS A 66 16.78 3.40 0.51
N ILE A 67 16.08 3.64 1.63
CA ILE A 67 15.66 5.00 2.01
C ILE A 67 16.85 5.84 2.48
N ASP A 68 17.72 5.25 3.28
CA ASP A 68 18.83 5.95 3.91
C ASP A 68 20.11 5.13 3.88
N PRO A 69 20.75 5.00 2.71
CA PRO A 69 21.96 4.19 2.57
C PRO A 69 23.11 4.70 3.43
N LYS A 70 23.13 5.99 3.79
CA LYS A 70 24.23 6.61 4.54
C LYS A 70 24.16 6.32 6.03
N HIS A 71 22.97 6.22 6.62
CA HIS A 71 22.83 6.02 8.07
C HIS A 71 22.17 4.68 8.45
N ALA A 72 21.54 3.96 7.52
CA ALA A 72 20.96 2.65 7.82
C ALA A 72 22.03 1.56 7.98
N ALA A 73 23.16 1.68 7.28
CA ALA A 73 24.25 0.69 7.37
C ALA A 73 24.79 0.54 8.80
N ASP A 74 24.91 1.64 9.55
CA ASP A 74 25.47 1.63 10.91
C ASP A 74 24.52 0.99 11.96
N ARG A 75 23.24 0.79 11.60
CA ARG A 75 22.21 0.24 12.51
C ARG A 75 21.92 -1.25 12.26
N TYR A 76 22.40 -1.82 11.14
CA TYR A 76 22.03 -3.17 10.65
C TYR A 76 23.18 -3.98 10.04
#